data_AF-A0AAD7Q127-F1
#
_entry.id   AF-A0AAD7Q127-F1
#
_cell.length_a   1.000
_cell.length_b   1.000
_cell.length_c   1.000
_cell.angle_alpha   90.00
_cell.angle_beta   90.00
_cell.angle_gamma   90.00
#
_symmetry.space_group_name_H-M   'P 1'
#
loop_
_entity.id
_entity.type
_entity.pdbx_description
1 polymer ?
#
loop_
_entity_poly.entity_id
_entity_poly.type
_entity_poly.pdbx_seq_one_letter_code
_entity_poly.pdbx_strand_id
1 'polypeptide(L)'
;MRVSYKSTIFFFSDLRDQRKGKAKMGLPTKTAGVIIAIFCLCCVAESVPNTNITTVLCNAGVYTSGDPFAISVDYVLQELETVTPTRKNYDYLNISPYPNAFAYGHAACNQNLTSSDCNTCLGAAKTALFGSCQRRIGARSVLHDCAIRYEQYPFTD
;
A
#
# COMPACT_ATOMS: atom_id res chain seq x y z
N MET A 1 -8.01 -14.72 -5.76
CA MET A 1 -6.76 -14.54 -6.53
C MET A 1 -7.12 -14.28 -7.97
N ARG A 2 -6.93 -13.05 -8.47
CA ARG A 2 -7.04 -12.73 -9.90
C ARG A 2 -5.64 -12.35 -10.38
N VAL A 3 -5.09 -13.09 -11.33
CA VAL A 3 -3.84 -12.75 -12.01
C VAL A 3 -4.19 -11.75 -13.11
N SER A 4 -3.57 -10.57 -13.11
CA SER A 4 -3.77 -9.56 -14.15
C SER A 4 -2.43 -9.21 -14.77
N TYR A 5 -2.28 -9.44 -16.07
CA TYR A 5 -1.06 -9.15 -16.82
C TYR A 5 -0.96 -7.63 -17.07
N LYS A 6 0.05 -6.95 -16.53
CA LYS A 6 0.32 -5.53 -16.80
C LYS A 6 1.47 -5.41 -17.81
N SER A 7 1.29 -4.59 -18.85
CA SER A 7 2.17 -4.51 -20.03
C SER A 7 3.64 -4.17 -19.72
N THR A 8 4.52 -4.83 -20.46
CA THR A 8 6.00 -4.89 -20.50
C THR A 8 6.82 -3.59 -20.32
N ILE A 9 6.20 -2.42 -20.24
CA ILE A 9 6.88 -1.12 -20.33
C ILE A 9 7.51 -0.68 -18.99
N PHE A 10 6.92 -1.03 -17.84
CA PHE A 10 7.39 -0.57 -16.52
C PHE A 10 8.64 -1.29 -16.00
N PHE A 11 8.96 -2.47 -16.55
CA PHE A 11 10.01 -3.35 -16.02
C PHE A 11 11.44 -2.89 -16.35
N PHE A 12 11.63 -2.01 -17.34
CA PHE A 12 12.96 -1.56 -17.77
C PHE A 12 13.66 -0.63 -16.78
N SER A 13 12.92 -0.02 -15.84
CA SER A 13 13.47 0.94 -14.89
C SER A 13 14.23 0.26 -13.74
N ASP A 14 13.80 -0.94 -13.33
CA ASP A 14 14.31 -1.66 -12.15
C ASP A 14 15.58 -2.49 -12.45
N LEU A 15 15.73 -2.96 -13.68
CA LEU A 15 16.89 -3.77 -14.11
C LEU A 15 18.22 -2.98 -14.22
N ARG A 16 18.22 -1.67 -13.95
CA ARG A 16 19.43 -0.85 -14.03
C ARG A 16 20.31 -0.93 -12.77
N ASP A 17 19.78 -1.38 -11.63
CA ASP A 17 20.48 -1.31 -10.34
C ASP A 17 21.30 -2.59 -9.99
N GLN A 18 20.95 -3.75 -10.56
CA GLN A 18 21.58 -5.05 -10.22
C GLN A 18 22.93 -5.33 -10.91
N ARG A 19 23.63 -4.32 -11.44
CA ARG A 19 24.89 -4.48 -12.21
C ARG A 19 26.19 -4.33 -11.38
N LYS A 20 26.25 -4.82 -10.15
CA LYS A 20 27.50 -4.86 -9.36
C LYS A 20 27.79 -6.25 -8.79
N GLY A 21 28.70 -6.98 -9.42
CA GLY A 21 29.33 -8.20 -8.86
C GLY A 21 29.31 -9.42 -9.79
N LYS A 22 30.23 -9.51 -10.76
CA LYS A 22 30.41 -10.72 -11.59
C LYS A 22 31.42 -11.68 -10.93
N ALA A 23 30.97 -12.86 -10.50
CA ALA A 23 31.82 -14.04 -10.36
C ALA A 23 31.65 -14.92 -11.61
N LYS A 24 32.75 -15.32 -12.25
CA LYS A 24 32.75 -16.16 -13.45
C LYS A 24 32.79 -17.64 -13.03
N MET A 25 31.69 -18.37 -13.22
CA MET A 25 31.67 -19.84 -13.16
C MET A 25 31.37 -20.35 -14.58
N GLY A 26 32.29 -21.09 -15.19
CA GLY A 26 32.14 -21.64 -16.54
C GLY A 26 31.23 -22.86 -16.53
N LEU A 27 30.10 -22.79 -17.25
CA LEU A 27 29.17 -23.90 -17.46
C LEU A 27 28.90 -24.05 -18.99
N PRO A 28 28.81 -25.28 -19.52
CA PRO A 28 28.75 -25.53 -20.96
C PRO A 28 27.60 -24.80 -21.69
N THR A 29 27.96 -24.16 -22.80
CA THR A 29 27.16 -23.18 -23.56
C THR A 29 25.80 -23.69 -24.06
N LYS A 30 25.61 -25.01 -24.16
CA LYS A 30 24.37 -25.62 -24.67
C LYS A 30 23.31 -25.86 -23.58
N THR A 31 23.71 -26.10 -22.33
CA THR A 31 22.77 -26.23 -21.21
C THR A 31 22.37 -24.86 -20.66
N ALA A 32 23.25 -23.86 -20.77
CA ALA A 32 22.96 -22.48 -20.40
C ALA A 32 21.76 -21.89 -21.16
N GLY A 33 21.63 -22.15 -22.47
CA GLY A 33 20.52 -21.61 -23.27
C GLY A 33 19.14 -22.12 -22.84
N VAL A 34 19.05 -23.40 -22.46
CA VAL A 34 17.79 -24.02 -21.99
C VAL A 34 17.45 -23.54 -20.57
N ILE A 35 18.45 -23.42 -19.70
CA ILE A 35 18.26 -22.92 -18.33
C ILE A 35 17.83 -21.45 -18.36
N ILE A 36 18.41 -20.61 -19.23
CA ILE A 36 18.02 -19.20 -19.40
C ILE A 36 16.59 -19.07 -19.94
N ALA A 37 16.19 -19.92 -20.90
CA ALA A 37 14.82 -19.91 -21.43
C ALA A 37 13.78 -20.36 -20.39
N ILE A 38 14.13 -21.33 -19.53
CA ILE A 38 13.28 -21.79 -18.41
C ILE A 38 13.25 -20.73 -17.30
N PHE A 39 14.35 -20.04 -17.02
CA PHE A 39 14.42 -18.93 -16.06
C PHE A 39 13.65 -17.69 -16.54
N CYS A 40 13.57 -17.45 -17.86
CA CYS A 40 12.71 -16.43 -18.47
C CYS A 40 11.21 -16.79 -18.41
N LEU A 41 10.87 -18.06 -18.19
CA LEU A 41 9.50 -18.56 -18.03
C LEU A 41 8.98 -18.46 -16.58
N CYS A 42 9.83 -18.04 -15.64
CA CYS A 42 9.39 -17.45 -14.37
C CYS A 42 8.83 -16.05 -14.65
N CYS A 43 7.74 -15.98 -15.42
CA CYS A 43 6.87 -14.83 -15.46
C CYS A 43 6.55 -14.50 -14.01
N VAL A 44 7.04 -13.35 -13.52
CA VAL A 44 6.69 -12.80 -12.22
C VAL A 44 5.16 -12.83 -12.12
N ALA A 45 4.62 -13.78 -11.37
CA ALA A 45 3.21 -13.82 -11.04
C ALA A 45 3.00 -12.75 -9.98
N GLU A 46 2.88 -11.48 -10.41
CA GLU A 46 2.42 -10.42 -9.52
C GLU A 46 0.93 -10.67 -9.22
N SER A 47 0.64 -11.13 -8.00
CA SER A 47 -0.73 -11.24 -7.52
C SER A 47 -1.23 -9.85 -7.16
N VAL A 48 -2.18 -9.30 -7.91
CA VAL A 48 -2.83 -8.03 -7.57
C VAL A 48 -3.62 -8.21 -6.26
N PRO A 49 -3.55 -7.25 -5.31
CA PRO A 49 -4.33 -7.33 -4.07
C PRO A 49 -5.83 -7.28 -4.36
N ASN A 50 -6.62 -7.94 -3.52
CA ASN A 50 -8.07 -7.85 -3.57
C ASN A 50 -8.54 -6.53 -2.93
N THR A 51 -8.92 -5.60 -3.79
CA THR A 51 -9.40 -4.27 -3.40
C THR A 51 -10.93 -4.18 -3.34
N ASN A 52 -11.64 -5.31 -3.26
CA ASN A 52 -13.09 -5.29 -3.05
C ASN A 52 -13.41 -4.64 -1.69
N ILE A 53 -14.24 -3.61 -1.72
CA ILE A 53 -14.66 -2.86 -0.54
C ILE A 53 -15.61 -3.73 0.28
N THR A 54 -15.21 -4.05 1.51
CA THR A 54 -16.05 -4.77 2.47
C THR A 54 -16.96 -3.81 3.20
N THR A 55 -16.39 -2.75 3.78
CA THR A 55 -17.16 -1.71 4.49
C THR A 55 -16.47 -0.36 4.43
N VAL A 56 -17.27 0.70 4.41
CA VAL A 56 -16.81 2.08 4.66
C VAL A 56 -17.70 2.68 5.74
N LEU A 57 -17.09 3.14 6.82
CA LEU A 57 -17.78 3.73 7.97
C LEU A 57 -17.31 5.17 8.13
N CYS A 58 -18.27 6.08 8.25
CA CYS A 58 -18.02 7.51 8.38
C CYS A 58 -18.51 7.97 9.76
N ASN A 59 -17.68 8.71 10.49
CA ASN A 59 -18.12 9.38 11.70
C ASN A 59 -19.21 10.41 11.38
N ALA A 60 -20.20 10.56 12.26
CA ALA A 60 -21.26 11.55 12.07
C ALA A 60 -20.74 12.99 12.19
N GLY A 61 -19.72 13.22 13.03
CA GLY A 61 -19.06 14.50 13.18
C GLY A 61 -18.35 14.94 11.91
N VAL A 62 -18.35 16.24 11.67
CA VAL A 62 -17.74 16.87 10.49
C VAL A 62 -16.82 18.00 10.89
N TYR A 63 -15.73 18.18 10.14
CA TYR A 63 -14.89 19.38 10.23
C TYR A 63 -15.26 20.38 9.12
N THR A 64 -15.02 21.66 9.37
CA THR A 64 -15.38 22.74 8.45
C THR A 64 -14.23 23.12 7.52
N SER A 65 -14.53 23.89 6.47
CA SER A 65 -13.49 24.50 5.66
C SER A 65 -12.62 25.42 6.52
N GLY A 66 -11.30 25.35 6.34
CA GLY A 66 -10.34 26.12 7.14
C GLY A 66 -9.96 25.48 8.49
N ASP A 67 -10.57 24.34 8.85
CA ASP A 67 -10.19 23.60 10.04
C ASP A 67 -8.77 23.01 9.87
N PRO A 68 -7.82 23.29 10.81
CA PRO A 68 -6.47 22.73 10.76
C PRO A 68 -6.44 21.20 10.79
N PHE A 69 -7.51 20.55 11.28
CA PHE A 69 -7.64 19.08 11.28
C PHE A 69 -7.58 18.48 9.87
N ALA A 70 -8.02 19.22 8.84
CA ALA A 70 -7.93 18.75 7.45
C ALA A 70 -6.49 18.44 7.02
N ILE A 71 -5.52 19.24 7.50
CA ILE A 71 -4.08 19.04 7.22
C ILE A 71 -3.58 17.78 7.95
N SER A 72 -4.02 17.58 9.19
CA SER A 72 -3.69 16.38 9.95
C SER A 72 -4.21 15.10 9.32
N VAL A 73 -5.44 15.13 8.79
CA VAL A 73 -6.03 13.98 8.08
C VAL A 73 -5.26 13.65 6.80
N ASP A 74 -4.88 14.67 6.02
CA ASP A 74 -4.09 14.46 4.80
C ASP A 74 -2.71 13.85 5.12
N TYR A 75 -2.01 14.44 6.09
CA TYR A 75 -0.73 13.92 6.57
C TYR A 75 -0.83 12.46 7.03
N VAL A 76 -1.78 12.16 7.93
CA VAL A 76 -1.86 10.82 8.51
C VAL A 76 -2.22 9.79 7.45
N LEU A 77 -3.17 10.09 6.54
CA LEU A 77 -3.55 9.18 5.46
C LEU A 77 -2.43 8.97 4.44
N GLN A 78 -1.61 9.99 4.18
CA GLN A 78 -0.42 9.84 3.34
C GLN A 78 0.62 8.92 3.99
N GLU A 79 0.98 9.16 5.24
CA GLU A 79 1.95 8.35 5.97
C GLU A 79 1.49 6.90 6.14
N LEU A 80 0.20 6.69 6.44
CA LEU A 80 -0.36 5.34 6.53
C LEU A 80 -0.23 4.57 5.21
N GLU A 81 -0.46 5.21 4.07
CA GLU A 81 -0.32 4.58 2.75
C GLU A 81 1.14 4.25 2.39
N THR A 82 2.07 5.16 2.70
CA THR A 82 3.48 5.07 2.26
C THR A 82 4.35 4.27 3.22
N VAL A 83 4.09 4.33 4.52
CA VAL A 83 4.97 3.73 5.55
C VAL A 83 4.56 2.31 5.89
N THR A 84 3.26 2.00 5.96
CA THR A 84 2.76 0.65 6.31
C THR A 84 3.41 -0.49 5.53
N PRO A 85 3.63 -0.38 4.20
CA PRO A 85 4.29 -1.43 3.42
C PRO A 85 5.76 -1.71 3.79
N THR A 86 6.39 -0.81 4.56
CA THR A 86 7.78 -0.94 5.04
C THR A 86 7.84 -1.44 6.48
N ARG A 87 6.70 -1.50 7.18
CA ARG A 87 6.61 -1.93 8.57
C ARG A 87 6.51 -3.45 8.68
N LYS A 88 6.99 -3.97 9.80
CA LYS A 88 6.83 -5.37 10.17
C LYS A 88 5.33 -5.71 10.21
N ASN A 89 4.97 -6.85 9.65
CA ASN A 89 3.59 -7.37 9.58
C ASN A 89 2.59 -6.45 8.84
N TYR A 90 3.07 -5.43 8.14
CA TYR A 90 2.22 -4.40 7.51
C TYR A 90 1.20 -3.81 8.46
N ASP A 91 1.62 -3.48 9.67
CA ASP A 91 0.79 -2.89 10.72
C ASP A 91 1.45 -1.59 11.17
N TYR A 92 0.72 -0.49 11.08
CA TYR A 92 1.26 0.83 11.39
C TYR A 92 0.23 1.77 11.99
N LEU A 93 0.57 2.33 13.16
CA LEU A 93 -0.13 3.43 13.80
C LEU A 93 0.67 4.72 13.64
N ASN A 94 -0.03 5.82 13.38
CA ASN A 94 0.58 7.14 13.31
C ASN A 94 -0.32 8.21 13.96
N ILE A 95 0.31 9.29 14.41
CA ILE A 95 -0.37 10.48 14.91
C ILE A 95 0.23 11.68 14.17
N SER A 96 -0.61 12.58 13.67
CA SER A 96 -0.11 13.77 12.98
C SER A 96 0.74 14.66 13.90
N PRO A 97 1.75 15.38 13.39
CA PRO A 97 2.65 16.20 14.20
C PRO A 97 2.07 17.58 14.53
N TYR A 98 0.75 17.78 14.41
CA TYR A 98 0.11 19.10 14.52
C TYR A 98 -0.65 19.23 15.84
N PRO A 99 -0.09 19.88 16.87
CA PRO A 99 -0.58 19.80 18.24
C PRO A 99 -1.95 20.45 18.47
N ASN A 100 -2.37 21.35 17.60
CA ASN A 100 -3.66 22.03 17.72
C ASN A 100 -4.83 21.21 17.14
N ALA A 101 -4.55 20.14 16.39
CA ALA A 101 -5.57 19.35 15.71
C ALA A 101 -5.05 17.96 15.34
N PHE A 102 -4.67 17.14 16.32
CA PHE A 102 -4.15 15.79 16.05
C PHE A 102 -5.15 14.93 15.25
N ALA A 103 -4.61 14.17 14.29
CA ALA A 103 -5.30 13.04 13.69
C ALA A 103 -4.58 11.76 14.08
N TYR A 104 -5.34 10.77 14.53
CA TYR A 104 -4.86 9.44 14.89
C TYR A 104 -5.19 8.52 13.73
N GLY A 105 -4.27 7.64 13.37
CA GLY A 105 -4.41 6.79 12.20
C GLY A 105 -3.85 5.39 12.41
N HIS A 106 -4.49 4.42 11.78
CA HIS A 106 -4.04 3.04 11.70
C HIS A 106 -4.25 2.50 10.27
N ALA A 107 -3.28 1.74 9.79
CA ALA A 107 -3.38 0.99 8.56
C ALA A 107 -2.79 -0.40 8.74
N ALA A 108 -3.46 -1.38 8.13
CA ALA A 108 -3.03 -2.76 8.13
C ALA A 108 -3.25 -3.41 6.76
N CYS A 109 -2.34 -4.31 6.37
CA CYS A 109 -2.49 -5.16 5.19
C CYS A 109 -2.42 -6.65 5.57
N ASN A 110 -2.94 -7.50 4.68
CA ASN A 110 -2.70 -8.94 4.72
C ASN A 110 -1.20 -9.21 4.58
N GLN A 111 -0.63 -10.00 5.50
CA GLN A 111 0.81 -10.31 5.56
C GLN A 111 1.32 -11.13 4.37
N ASN A 112 0.42 -11.73 3.58
CA ASN A 112 0.75 -12.47 2.37
C ASN A 112 0.98 -11.57 1.14
N LEU A 113 0.76 -10.24 1.26
CA LEU A 113 1.00 -9.31 0.17
C LEU A 113 2.49 -8.97 0.02
N THR A 114 2.86 -8.47 -1.16
CA THR A 114 4.12 -7.72 -1.31
C THR A 114 3.96 -6.30 -0.78
N SER A 115 5.07 -5.59 -0.53
CA SER A 115 5.00 -4.17 -0.14
C SER A 115 4.32 -3.31 -1.21
N SER A 116 4.54 -3.60 -2.50
CA SER A 116 3.87 -2.89 -3.61
C SER A 116 2.36 -3.13 -3.61
N ASP A 117 1.93 -4.37 -3.35
CA ASP A 117 0.52 -4.72 -3.29
C ASP A 117 -0.16 -4.13 -2.06
N CYS A 118 0.52 -4.10 -0.90
CA CYS A 118 0.00 -3.42 0.28
C CYS A 118 -0.21 -1.93 0.02
N ASN A 119 0.76 -1.25 -0.59
CA ASN A 119 0.61 0.17 -0.98
C ASN A 119 -0.59 0.37 -1.93
N THR A 120 -0.70 -0.47 -2.95
CA THR A 120 -1.81 -0.44 -3.92
C THR A 120 -3.17 -0.63 -3.22
N CYS A 121 -3.27 -1.56 -2.28
CA CYS A 121 -4.49 -1.80 -1.53
C CYS A 121 -4.85 -0.59 -0.65
N LEU A 122 -3.89 -0.03 0.10
CA LEU A 122 -4.11 1.13 0.95
C LEU A 122 -4.50 2.38 0.16
N GLY A 123 -3.91 2.58 -1.03
CA GLY A 123 -4.32 3.65 -1.95
C GLY A 123 -5.77 3.50 -2.42
N ALA A 124 -6.22 2.27 -2.71
CA ALA A 124 -7.62 1.99 -3.02
C ALA A 124 -8.54 2.23 -1.80
N ALA A 125 -8.12 1.81 -0.60
CA ALA A 125 -8.87 2.03 0.64
C ALA A 125 -9.04 3.52 0.95
N LYS A 126 -7.96 4.31 0.81
CA LYS A 126 -7.93 5.78 0.94
C LYS A 126 -8.84 6.46 -0.09
N THR A 127 -8.84 5.99 -1.34
CA THR A 127 -9.73 6.52 -2.39
C THR A 127 -11.20 6.27 -2.05
N ALA A 128 -11.54 5.07 -1.60
CA ALA A 128 -12.90 4.73 -1.16
C ALA A 128 -13.35 5.60 0.02
N LEU A 129 -12.42 5.87 0.95
CA LEU A 129 -12.64 6.72 2.10
C LEU A 129 -12.98 8.16 1.66
N PHE A 130 -12.16 8.80 0.82
CA PHE A 130 -12.44 10.17 0.35
C PHE A 130 -13.72 10.28 -0.48
N GLY A 131 -14.04 9.25 -1.26
CA GLY A 131 -15.28 9.21 -2.04
C GLY A 131 -16.54 9.16 -1.18
N SER A 132 -16.47 8.53 0.00
CA SER A 132 -17.65 8.25 0.84
C SER A 132 -17.75 9.15 2.08
N CYS A 133 -16.62 9.46 2.72
CA CYS A 133 -16.54 10.15 4.00
C CYS A 133 -15.99 11.57 3.85
N GLN A 134 -16.70 12.43 3.11
CA GLN A 134 -16.30 13.82 2.94
C GLN A 134 -16.35 14.59 4.27
N ARG A 135 -15.22 15.22 4.61
CA ARG A 135 -15.06 16.14 5.76
C ARG A 135 -15.48 15.56 7.11
N ARG A 136 -15.26 14.26 7.34
CA ARG A 136 -15.62 13.59 8.60
C ARG A 136 -14.50 13.68 9.61
N ILE A 137 -14.83 13.81 10.90
CA ILE A 137 -13.80 13.79 11.97
C ILE A 137 -13.16 12.41 12.17
N GLY A 138 -13.71 11.39 11.51
CA GLY A 138 -13.20 10.04 11.53
C GLY A 138 -13.81 9.20 10.43
N ALA A 139 -13.06 8.21 9.97
CA ALA A 139 -13.51 7.31 8.92
C ALA A 139 -12.69 6.02 8.92
N ARG A 140 -13.32 4.94 8.48
CA ARG A 140 -12.71 3.62 8.29
C ARG A 140 -13.09 3.07 6.93
N SER A 141 -12.12 2.56 6.20
CA SER A 141 -12.32 1.85 4.94
C SER A 141 -11.66 0.48 5.05
N VAL A 142 -12.46 -0.58 4.96
CA VAL A 142 -12.02 -1.98 5.02
C VAL A 142 -12.22 -2.60 3.65
N LEU A 143 -11.12 -2.95 3.01
CA LEU A 143 -11.08 -3.75 1.80
C LEU A 143 -10.71 -5.19 2.18
N HIS A 144 -10.82 -6.10 1.23
CA HIS A 144 -10.56 -7.52 1.49
C HIS A 144 -9.14 -7.79 2.01
N ASP A 145 -8.11 -7.13 1.45
CA ASP A 145 -6.72 -7.38 1.84
C ASP A 145 -6.07 -6.25 2.66
N CYS A 146 -6.80 -5.18 3.00
CA CYS A 146 -6.26 -4.08 3.81
C CYS A 146 -7.37 -3.25 4.46
N ALA A 147 -6.99 -2.49 5.49
CA ALA A 147 -7.85 -1.51 6.13
C ALA A 147 -7.07 -0.22 6.42
N ILE A 148 -7.78 0.91 6.37
CA ILE A 148 -7.28 2.21 6.83
C ILE A 148 -8.34 2.88 7.70
N ARG A 149 -7.91 3.49 8.80
CA ARG A 149 -8.77 4.22 9.73
C ARG A 149 -8.07 5.48 10.20
N TYR A 150 -8.84 6.56 10.33
CA TYR A 150 -8.44 7.71 11.13
C TYR A 150 -9.57 8.19 12.02
N GLU A 151 -9.22 8.86 13.11
CA GLU A 151 -10.14 9.53 14.03
C GLU A 151 -9.48 10.80 14.58
N GLN A 152 -10.30 11.76 15.03
CA GLN A 152 -9.86 12.96 15.75
C GLN A 152 -9.47 12.68 17.21
N TYR A 153 -9.68 11.45 17.68
CA TYR A 153 -9.38 10.99 19.04
C TYR A 153 -8.57 9.69 19.01
N PRO A 154 -7.79 9.39 20.07
CA PRO A 154 -7.09 8.12 20.19
C PRO A 154 -8.05 6.93 20.14
N PHE A 155 -7.62 5.84 19.51
CA PHE A 155 -8.38 4.58 19.44
C PHE A 155 -7.45 3.36 19.48
N THR A 156 -8.06 2.20 19.68
CA THR A 156 -7.44 0.87 19.50
C THR A 156 -8.24 0.12 18.43
N ASP A 157 -7.53 -0.47 17.47
CA ASP A 157 -8.10 -1.36 16.44
C ASP A 157 -7.83 -2.84 16.74
#